data_AF-A0A087TZ79-F1
#
_entry.id   AF-A0A087TZ79-F1
#
_cell.length_a   1.000
_cell.length_b   1.000
_cell.length_c   1.000
_cell.angle_alpha   90.00
_cell.angle_beta   90.00
_cell.angle_gamma   90.00
#
_symmetry.space_group_name_H-M   'P 1'
#
loop_
_entity.id
_entity.type
_entity.pdbx_description
1 polymer ?
#
loop_
_entity_poly.entity_id
_entity_poly.type
_entity_poly.pdbx_seq_one_letter_code
_entity_poly.pdbx_strand_id
1 'polypeptide(L)'
;MLRSPEKDAARTSLFPSLDYKTLHNALVELVDAVPLVQHGAHALGYTILHTLACLVPFLEHELMDTLPYLVASTMTLFPCSLHKDIIDVLCNHLLPFTFREDPKQNSDSYASMSTAAVLMMIFQYTDCSAYHCQVLECLMSLKKDIVKDLLCVIAHGTAKARCHAVELLFQYLPTLNPALLDRKGIGWLLDSLCTLTCLVLFPTFSPSSVSPSLMPQGSGHTGWKPQSCQRENCSSTSGNEAVKMCFEHSVAITSGEHPPPLYMCEACAEEVEQEHGSENLVDILLPMDKVSVTCEDPDCKATDKSAVATCFSIECAKRNGHRPIRYCAQCVVTYHNEEQGVNHMIHTTIPSPWSMDLETQSYMVEAVISLLREAEPLNEKHISEPLNGQEDEDSREMRVVEERQLLSRYGIWLLVGLCTPNENTSDESLGRLLSMLFQWFSYTACLPDDQAGNALERLKAEYIHGWLMEVAKSRFEVFVSCLLPHPVDYAKVGGHWESWPSYPVQIKEGFKRLLCLVPYDIITLEIWEYIMPYWMDAFRHEAIEAEFT
;
A
#
# COMPACT_ATOMS: atom_id res chain seq x y z
N MET A 1 19.15 -25.08 4.18
CA MET A 1 18.31 -25.87 5.10
C MET A 1 17.27 -25.02 5.83
N LEU A 2 17.56 -23.75 6.13
CA LEU A 2 16.68 -22.85 6.88
C LEU A 2 15.29 -22.63 6.27
N ARG A 3 15.14 -22.70 4.95
CA ARG A 3 13.85 -22.53 4.25
C ARG A 3 13.01 -23.81 4.15
N SER A 4 13.48 -24.93 4.70
CA SER A 4 12.87 -26.26 4.49
C SER A 4 12.49 -26.92 5.83
N PRO A 5 11.22 -26.93 6.23
CA PRO A 5 10.79 -27.51 7.50
C PRO A 5 11.07 -29.01 7.61
N GLU A 6 10.98 -29.74 6.48
CA GLU A 6 11.33 -31.16 6.43
C GLU A 6 12.79 -31.43 6.85
N LYS A 7 13.65 -30.42 6.77
CA LYS A 7 15.06 -30.48 7.15
C LYS A 7 15.32 -29.93 8.54
N ASP A 8 14.29 -29.66 9.35
CA ASP A 8 14.47 -29.15 10.71
C ASP A 8 15.24 -30.09 11.60
N ALA A 9 14.86 -31.37 11.63
CA ALA A 9 15.59 -32.37 12.41
C ALA A 9 17.07 -32.47 11.97
N ALA A 10 17.33 -32.36 10.66
CA ALA A 10 18.70 -32.37 10.15
C ALA A 10 19.45 -31.09 10.54
N ARG A 11 18.82 -29.92 10.40
CA ARG A 11 19.41 -28.62 10.76
C ARG A 11 19.70 -28.51 12.26
N THR A 12 18.73 -28.80 13.11
CA THR A 12 18.89 -28.71 14.57
C THR A 12 19.92 -29.70 15.09
N SER A 13 20.10 -30.85 14.42
CA SER A 13 21.17 -31.81 14.75
C SER A 13 22.60 -31.30 14.49
N LEU A 14 22.76 -30.23 13.69
CA LEU A 14 24.07 -29.62 13.44
C LEU A 14 24.55 -28.73 14.60
N PHE A 15 23.67 -28.40 15.54
CA PHE A 15 23.93 -27.43 16.60
C PHE A 15 23.89 -28.06 18.00
N PRO A 16 24.49 -27.42 19.02
CA PRO A 16 24.41 -27.88 20.40
C PRO A 16 22.96 -28.00 20.87
N SER A 17 22.64 -29.06 21.63
CA SER A 17 21.30 -29.29 22.17
C SER A 17 21.03 -28.38 23.39
N LEU A 18 20.77 -27.10 23.14
CA LEU A 18 20.37 -26.11 24.15
C LEU A 18 18.86 -25.82 24.07
N ASP A 19 18.31 -25.26 25.14
CA ASP A 19 16.88 -24.91 25.21
C ASP A 19 16.59 -23.55 24.55
N TYR A 20 16.70 -23.52 23.22
CA TYR A 20 16.45 -22.32 22.41
C TYR A 20 14.99 -21.86 22.46
N LYS A 21 14.05 -22.79 22.70
CA LYS A 21 12.62 -22.47 22.82
C LYS A 21 12.33 -21.66 24.08
N THR A 22 12.86 -22.07 25.22
CA THR A 22 12.71 -21.30 26.47
C THR A 22 13.39 -19.94 26.36
N LEU A 23 14.56 -19.86 25.72
CA LEU A 23 15.23 -18.58 25.46
C LEU A 23 14.37 -17.66 24.57
N HIS A 24 13.79 -18.17 23.48
CA HIS A 24 12.84 -17.42 22.66
C HIS A 24 11.70 -16.86 23.49
N ASN A 25 11.03 -17.70 24.29
CA ASN A 25 9.90 -17.26 25.12
C ASN A 25 10.31 -16.19 26.15
N ALA A 26 11.49 -16.33 26.77
CA ALA A 26 12.02 -15.32 27.67
C ALA A 26 12.30 -13.98 26.95
N LEU A 27 12.77 -14.01 25.70
CA LEU A 27 12.94 -12.80 24.89
C LEU A 27 11.60 -12.14 24.55
N VAL A 28 10.56 -12.93 24.25
CA VAL A 28 9.19 -12.41 24.05
C VAL A 28 8.71 -11.66 25.30
N GLU A 29 8.89 -12.24 26.49
CA GLU A 29 8.52 -11.56 27.74
C GLU A 29 9.36 -10.30 28.00
N LEU A 30 10.63 -10.29 27.60
CA LEU A 30 11.50 -9.12 27.74
C LEU A 30 11.14 -7.95 26.83
N VAL A 31 10.48 -8.19 25.69
CA VAL A 31 9.98 -7.14 24.80
C VAL A 31 9.05 -6.19 25.57
N ASP A 32 8.12 -6.75 26.35
CA ASP A 32 7.16 -5.97 27.16
C ASP A 32 7.82 -5.23 28.33
N ALA A 33 9.03 -5.63 28.73
CA ALA A 33 9.79 -4.97 29.78
C ALA A 33 10.55 -3.72 29.29
N VAL A 34 10.83 -3.59 27.99
CA VAL A 34 11.62 -2.48 27.44
C VAL A 34 11.05 -1.09 27.78
N PRO A 35 9.72 -0.83 27.67
CA PRO A 35 9.15 0.46 28.05
C PRO A 35 9.30 0.80 29.54
N LEU A 36 9.51 -0.20 30.40
CA LEU A 36 9.65 -0.03 31.85
C LEU A 36 11.08 0.37 32.27
N VAL A 37 12.04 0.29 31.34
CA VAL A 37 13.45 0.58 31.61
C VAL A 37 13.74 2.07 31.53
N GLN A 38 14.12 2.67 32.67
CA GLN A 38 14.39 4.10 32.77
C GLN A 38 15.64 4.56 32.01
N HIS A 39 16.68 3.71 31.93
CA HIS A 39 17.95 4.02 31.28
C HIS A 39 18.44 2.84 30.46
N GLY A 40 18.86 3.09 29.21
CA GLY A 40 19.39 2.05 28.33
C GLY A 40 18.34 1.25 27.56
N ALA A 41 17.08 1.71 27.48
CA ALA A 41 16.02 1.05 26.72
C ALA A 41 16.42 0.78 25.24
N HIS A 42 17.13 1.72 24.60
CA HIS A 42 17.65 1.52 23.24
C HIS A 42 18.65 0.36 23.17
N ALA A 43 19.63 0.28 24.07
CA ALA A 43 20.62 -0.78 24.08
C ALA A 43 19.99 -2.15 24.38
N LEU A 44 19.03 -2.19 25.31
CA LEU A 44 18.27 -3.41 25.62
C LEU A 44 17.45 -3.85 24.40
N GLY A 45 16.67 -2.96 23.80
CA GLY A 45 15.86 -3.25 22.61
C GLY A 45 16.72 -3.73 21.43
N TYR A 46 17.83 -3.05 21.16
CA TYR A 46 18.81 -3.47 20.14
C TYR A 46 19.33 -4.89 20.41
N THR A 47 19.70 -5.19 21.65
CA THR A 47 20.22 -6.51 22.03
C THR A 47 19.14 -7.58 21.86
N ILE A 48 17.89 -7.30 22.24
CA ILE A 48 16.76 -8.23 22.05
C ILE A 48 16.56 -8.51 20.55
N LEU A 49 16.48 -7.47 19.70
CA LEU A 49 16.31 -7.62 18.25
C LEU A 49 17.41 -8.48 17.62
N HIS A 50 18.66 -8.18 17.95
CA HIS A 50 19.81 -8.91 17.42
C HIS A 50 19.84 -10.36 17.94
N THR A 51 19.44 -10.59 19.19
CA THR A 51 19.35 -11.95 19.74
C THR A 51 18.26 -12.75 19.04
N LEU A 52 17.09 -12.16 18.77
CA LEU A 52 16.02 -12.79 18.00
C LEU A 52 16.49 -13.17 16.58
N ALA A 53 17.22 -12.26 15.91
CA ALA A 53 17.81 -12.54 14.59
C ALA A 53 18.82 -13.71 14.64
N CYS A 54 19.68 -13.74 15.66
CA CYS A 54 20.64 -14.82 15.85
C CYS A 54 19.99 -16.17 16.20
N LEU A 55 18.76 -16.18 16.72
CA LEU A 55 18.06 -17.42 17.07
C LEU A 55 17.44 -18.14 15.88
N VAL A 56 17.25 -17.46 14.74
CA VAL A 56 16.62 -18.02 13.53
C VAL A 56 17.21 -19.39 13.14
N PRO A 57 18.53 -19.63 13.16
CA PRO A 57 19.08 -20.93 12.76
C PRO A 57 18.83 -22.07 13.74
N PHE A 58 18.33 -21.78 14.94
CA PHE A 58 18.15 -22.75 16.03
C PHE A 58 16.67 -23.02 16.35
N LEU A 59 15.76 -22.15 15.93
CA LEU A 59 14.33 -22.29 16.21
C LEU A 59 13.66 -23.26 15.25
N GLU A 60 12.62 -23.96 15.72
CA GLU A 60 11.70 -24.74 14.86
C GLU A 60 10.89 -23.79 13.97
N HIS A 61 10.47 -24.23 12.77
CA HIS A 61 9.74 -23.36 11.84
C HIS A 61 8.47 -22.74 12.45
N GLU A 62 7.76 -23.47 13.32
CA GLU A 62 6.57 -22.94 14.00
C GLU A 62 6.86 -21.66 14.80
N LEU A 63 8.02 -21.58 15.45
CA LEU A 63 8.44 -20.39 16.19
C LEU A 63 9.02 -19.34 15.24
N MET A 64 9.82 -19.75 14.27
CA MET A 64 10.40 -18.84 13.27
C MET A 64 9.33 -18.03 12.53
N ASP A 65 8.23 -18.67 12.14
CA ASP A 65 7.14 -18.02 11.39
C ASP A 65 6.46 -16.90 12.19
N THR A 66 6.55 -16.92 13.52
CA THR A 66 5.99 -15.86 14.40
C THR A 66 6.89 -14.64 14.55
N LEU A 67 8.18 -14.78 14.24
CA LEU A 67 9.18 -13.72 14.44
C LEU A 67 8.91 -12.44 13.63
N PRO A 68 8.48 -12.47 12.35
CA PRO A 68 8.19 -11.24 11.61
C PRO A 68 7.13 -10.38 12.28
N TYR A 69 6.04 -11.00 12.74
CA TYR A 69 5.00 -10.28 13.48
C TYR A 69 5.49 -9.79 14.83
N LEU A 70 6.21 -10.62 15.59
CA LEU A 70 6.78 -10.22 16.88
C LEU A 70 7.70 -9.00 16.73
N VAL A 71 8.67 -9.06 15.80
CA VAL A 71 9.61 -7.96 15.57
C VAL A 71 8.90 -6.69 15.09
N ALA A 72 7.93 -6.80 14.18
CA ALA A 72 7.12 -5.64 13.78
C ALA A 72 6.34 -5.04 14.96
N SER A 73 5.80 -5.88 15.85
CA SER A 73 5.06 -5.42 17.03
C SER A 73 5.93 -4.63 18.02
N THR A 74 7.25 -4.85 18.04
CA THR A 74 8.17 -4.09 18.88
C THR A 74 8.22 -2.60 18.53
N MET A 75 7.81 -2.19 17.32
CA MET A 75 7.68 -0.76 16.97
C MET A 75 6.71 0.00 17.88
N THR A 76 5.81 -0.70 18.57
CA THR A 76 4.87 -0.07 19.51
C THR A 76 5.46 0.17 20.90
N LEU A 77 6.53 -0.56 21.23
CA LEU A 77 7.12 -0.60 22.57
C LEU A 77 8.52 0.01 22.60
N PHE A 78 9.27 -0.13 21.52
CA PHE A 78 10.68 0.25 21.45
C PHE A 78 10.82 1.72 21.04
N PRO A 79 11.90 2.41 21.45
CA PRO A 79 12.15 3.78 21.03
C PRO A 79 12.24 3.92 19.50
N CYS A 80 11.73 5.02 18.94
CA CYS A 80 11.76 5.29 17.49
C CYS A 80 13.17 5.25 16.86
N SER A 81 14.22 5.43 17.67
CA SER A 81 15.62 5.28 17.23
C SER A 81 15.97 3.86 16.76
N LEU A 82 15.21 2.84 17.17
CA LEU A 82 15.37 1.45 16.73
C LEU A 82 14.54 1.09 15.49
N HIS A 83 13.72 2.00 14.95
CA HIS A 83 12.86 1.66 13.80
C HIS A 83 13.67 1.20 12.59
N LYS A 84 14.87 1.76 12.35
CA LYS A 84 15.74 1.26 11.28
C LYS A 84 16.19 -0.18 11.53
N ASP A 85 16.62 -0.48 12.75
CA ASP A 85 17.09 -1.81 13.14
C ASP A 85 15.97 -2.84 13.03
N ILE A 86 14.75 -2.49 13.43
CA ILE A 86 13.55 -3.35 13.27
C ILE A 86 13.33 -3.69 11.79
N ILE A 87 13.35 -2.68 10.92
CA ILE A 87 13.14 -2.85 9.48
C ILE A 87 14.25 -3.69 8.86
N ASP A 88 15.50 -3.49 9.27
CA ASP A 88 16.63 -4.29 8.80
C ASP A 88 16.56 -5.74 9.29
N VAL A 89 16.17 -5.98 10.54
CA VAL A 89 15.96 -7.34 11.04
C VAL A 89 14.84 -8.03 10.26
N LEU A 90 13.72 -7.36 10.02
CA LEU A 90 12.62 -7.89 9.20
C LEU A 90 13.10 -8.25 7.79
N CYS A 91 13.65 -7.29 7.05
CA CYS A 91 13.94 -7.45 5.62
C CYS A 91 15.15 -8.34 5.35
N ASN A 92 16.16 -8.32 6.23
CA ASN A 92 17.45 -8.96 5.96
C ASN A 92 17.62 -10.29 6.72
N HIS A 93 16.90 -10.50 7.83
CA HIS A 93 17.13 -11.64 8.73
C HIS A 93 15.92 -12.52 8.96
N LEU A 94 14.69 -12.05 8.69
CA LEU A 94 13.46 -12.79 9.00
C LEU A 94 12.63 -13.14 7.76
N LEU A 95 12.15 -12.13 7.02
CA LEU A 95 11.26 -12.33 5.87
C LEU A 95 11.85 -13.30 4.82
N PRO A 96 13.14 -13.17 4.41
CA PRO A 96 13.72 -14.07 3.41
C PRO A 96 13.85 -15.54 3.83
N PHE A 97 13.62 -15.87 5.11
CA PHE A 97 13.72 -17.24 5.63
C PHE A 97 12.38 -17.82 6.08
N THR A 98 11.39 -16.96 6.35
CA THR A 98 10.05 -17.35 6.81
C THR A 98 9.05 -17.47 5.65
N PHE A 99 9.26 -16.76 4.54
CA PHE A 99 8.47 -16.91 3.33
C PHE A 99 8.96 -18.13 2.55
N ARG A 100 8.02 -19.03 2.23
CA ARG A 100 8.29 -20.35 1.64
C ARG A 100 7.76 -20.41 0.21
N GLU A 101 8.59 -20.86 -0.72
CA GLU A 101 8.15 -21.36 -2.02
C GLU A 101 7.94 -22.88 -1.90
N ASP A 102 6.81 -23.31 -1.33
CA ASP A 102 6.46 -24.74 -1.30
C ASP A 102 5.28 -25.02 -2.25
N PRO A 103 5.54 -25.46 -3.49
CA PRO A 103 4.47 -25.78 -4.44
C PRO A 103 3.61 -27.00 -4.04
N LYS A 104 3.95 -27.70 -2.95
CA LYS A 104 3.25 -28.93 -2.50
C LYS A 104 2.38 -28.75 -1.26
N GLN A 105 2.54 -27.66 -0.50
CA GLN A 105 1.73 -27.38 0.69
C GLN A 105 0.90 -26.10 0.47
N ASN A 106 -0.39 -26.28 0.16
CA ASN A 106 -1.40 -25.22 0.08
C ASN A 106 -1.72 -24.55 1.45
N SER A 107 -0.84 -24.64 2.45
CA SER A 107 -1.04 -23.96 3.74
C SER A 107 -0.18 -22.71 3.78
N ASP A 108 -0.82 -21.54 3.76
CA ASP A 108 -0.12 -20.27 4.00
C ASP A 108 0.61 -20.33 5.34
N SER A 109 1.89 -19.99 5.35
CA SER A 109 2.66 -19.88 6.60
C SER A 109 2.08 -18.74 7.46
N TYR A 110 2.27 -18.81 8.78
CA TYR A 110 1.84 -17.71 9.66
C TYR A 110 2.53 -16.38 9.27
N ALA A 111 3.78 -16.45 8.79
CA ALA A 111 4.47 -15.29 8.22
C ALA A 111 3.74 -14.70 7.00
N SER A 112 3.25 -15.55 6.09
CA SER A 112 2.44 -15.09 4.93
C SER A 112 1.12 -14.47 5.36
N MET A 113 0.41 -15.10 6.31
CA MET A 113 -0.89 -14.63 6.81
C MET A 113 -0.78 -13.33 7.65
N SER A 114 0.34 -13.11 8.33
CA SER A 114 0.57 -11.93 9.16
C SER A 114 1.09 -10.72 8.37
N THR A 115 1.31 -10.85 7.06
CA THR A 115 1.87 -9.79 6.19
C THR A 115 1.10 -8.47 6.30
N ALA A 116 -0.23 -8.50 6.14
CA ALA A 116 -1.05 -7.29 6.25
C ALA A 116 -0.93 -6.62 7.63
N ALA A 117 -0.86 -7.41 8.72
CA ALA A 117 -0.68 -6.89 10.06
C ALA A 117 0.72 -6.27 10.25
N VAL A 118 1.77 -6.92 9.75
CA VAL A 118 3.15 -6.39 9.76
C VAL A 118 3.20 -5.04 9.03
N LEU A 119 2.59 -4.93 7.85
CA LEU A 119 2.49 -3.68 7.10
C LEU A 119 1.71 -2.61 7.85
N MET A 120 0.55 -2.96 8.45
CA MET A 120 -0.23 -2.02 9.27
C MET A 120 0.60 -1.44 10.41
N MET A 121 1.37 -2.26 11.12
CA MET A 121 2.21 -1.81 12.24
C MET A 121 3.30 -0.85 11.75
N ILE A 122 4.02 -1.21 10.69
CA ILE A 122 5.06 -0.36 10.15
C ILE A 122 4.49 0.99 9.70
N PHE A 123 3.43 0.99 8.88
CA PHE A 123 2.81 2.22 8.37
C PHE A 123 2.14 3.08 9.46
N GLN A 124 1.77 2.48 10.59
CA GLN A 124 1.23 3.21 11.73
C GLN A 124 2.31 3.95 12.52
N TYR A 125 3.46 3.31 12.74
CA TYR A 125 4.46 3.77 13.72
C TYR A 125 5.68 4.47 13.11
N THR A 126 5.86 4.47 11.79
CA THR A 126 6.87 5.30 11.11
C THR A 126 6.28 6.16 9.99
N ASP A 127 6.85 7.35 9.81
CA ASP A 127 6.54 8.27 8.70
C ASP A 127 7.66 8.24 7.64
N CYS A 128 8.65 7.35 7.80
CA CYS A 128 9.78 7.24 6.90
C CYS A 128 9.40 6.41 5.66
N SER A 129 9.11 7.09 4.54
CA SER A 129 8.77 6.44 3.27
C SER A 129 9.83 5.44 2.78
N ALA A 130 11.12 5.67 3.09
CA ALA A 130 12.18 4.71 2.77
C ALA A 130 11.97 3.37 3.49
N TYR A 131 11.54 3.37 4.76
CA TYR A 131 11.28 2.13 5.50
C TYR A 131 10.08 1.39 4.92
N HIS A 132 9.05 2.13 4.51
CA HIS A 132 7.88 1.57 3.85
C HIS A 132 8.24 0.91 2.52
N CYS A 133 9.06 1.57 1.69
CA CYS A 133 9.55 1.02 0.43
C CYS A 133 10.42 -0.22 0.66
N GLN A 134 11.34 -0.19 1.63
CA GLN A 134 12.24 -1.32 1.92
C GLN A 134 11.47 -2.60 2.26
N VAL A 135 10.49 -2.50 3.16
CA VAL A 135 9.66 -3.65 3.55
C VAL A 135 8.78 -4.11 2.39
N LEU A 136 8.17 -3.18 1.67
CA LEU A 136 7.29 -3.52 0.56
C LEU A 136 8.03 -4.22 -0.58
N GLU A 137 9.19 -3.69 -1.01
CA GLU A 137 10.01 -4.31 -2.05
C GLU A 137 10.54 -5.68 -1.61
N CYS A 138 10.95 -5.82 -0.35
CA CYS A 138 11.32 -7.11 0.23
C CYS A 138 10.17 -8.12 0.12
N LEU A 139 8.97 -7.73 0.55
CA LEU A 139 7.78 -8.57 0.46
C LEU A 139 7.36 -8.88 -0.99
N MET A 140 7.46 -7.92 -1.91
CA MET A 140 7.19 -8.14 -3.33
C MET A 140 8.17 -9.13 -3.96
N SER A 141 9.40 -9.23 -3.45
CA SER A 141 10.36 -10.26 -3.87
C SER A 141 10.07 -11.66 -3.31
N LEU A 142 9.17 -11.78 -2.32
CA LEU A 142 8.92 -13.01 -1.57
C LEU A 142 7.49 -13.56 -1.69
N LYS A 143 6.49 -12.72 -1.98
CA LYS A 143 5.07 -13.09 -2.06
C LYS A 143 4.41 -12.49 -3.32
N LYS A 144 3.57 -13.28 -4.01
CA LYS A 144 2.95 -12.90 -5.30
C LYS A 144 1.69 -12.05 -5.15
N ASP A 145 0.99 -12.19 -4.04
CA ASP A 145 -0.32 -11.58 -3.76
C ASP A 145 -0.25 -10.40 -2.77
N ILE A 146 0.87 -9.69 -2.72
CA ILE A 146 1.07 -8.50 -1.84
C ILE A 146 0.00 -7.42 -2.06
N VAL A 147 -0.58 -7.34 -3.25
CA VAL A 147 -1.73 -6.45 -3.52
C VAL A 147 -2.91 -6.78 -2.60
N LYS A 148 -3.19 -8.06 -2.32
CA LYS A 148 -4.25 -8.48 -1.39
C LYS A 148 -3.97 -7.96 0.02
N ASP A 149 -2.72 -8.06 0.48
CA ASP A 149 -2.32 -7.54 1.79
C ASP A 149 -2.45 -6.01 1.85
N LEU A 150 -2.02 -5.29 0.81
CA LEU A 150 -2.18 -3.83 0.73
C LEU A 150 -3.66 -3.43 0.72
N LEU A 151 -4.52 -4.13 -0.02
CA LEU A 151 -5.97 -3.89 -0.01
C LEU A 151 -6.56 -4.13 1.39
N CYS A 152 -6.11 -5.17 2.10
CA CYS A 152 -6.51 -5.42 3.49
C CYS A 152 -6.08 -4.26 4.42
N VAL A 153 -4.86 -3.74 4.26
CA VAL A 153 -4.37 -2.57 5.01
C VAL A 153 -5.21 -1.33 4.71
N ILE A 154 -5.57 -1.09 3.45
CA ILE A 154 -6.41 0.05 3.05
C ILE A 154 -7.83 -0.10 3.60
N ALA A 155 -8.41 -1.29 3.52
CA ALA A 155 -9.74 -1.61 4.04
C ALA A 155 -9.83 -1.39 5.55
N HIS A 156 -8.95 -2.03 6.32
CA HIS A 156 -9.11 -2.20 7.77
C HIS A 156 -8.09 -1.44 8.63
N GLY A 157 -7.08 -0.82 8.03
CA GLY A 157 -6.08 -0.05 8.74
C GLY A 157 -6.63 1.24 9.36
N THR A 158 -5.83 1.86 10.21
CA THR A 158 -6.05 3.24 10.67
C THR A 158 -5.94 4.21 9.49
N ALA A 159 -6.42 5.46 9.64
CA ALA A 159 -6.27 6.49 8.61
C ALA A 159 -4.81 6.70 8.18
N LYS A 160 -3.87 6.63 9.15
CA LYS A 160 -2.44 6.76 8.89
C LYS A 160 -1.86 5.57 8.12
N ALA A 161 -2.18 4.33 8.53
CA ALA A 161 -1.70 3.14 7.81
C ALA A 161 -2.31 3.05 6.40
N ARG A 162 -3.60 3.38 6.27
CA ARG A 162 -4.32 3.45 4.99
C ARG A 162 -3.68 4.43 4.02
N CYS A 163 -3.32 5.63 4.49
CA CYS A 163 -2.65 6.66 3.70
C CYS A 163 -1.38 6.11 3.03
N HIS A 164 -0.44 5.60 3.82
CA HIS A 164 0.80 5.05 3.29
C HIS A 164 0.57 3.83 2.38
N ALA A 165 -0.37 2.95 2.72
CA ALA A 165 -0.67 1.77 1.92
C ALA A 165 -1.21 2.12 0.53
N VAL A 166 -2.13 3.09 0.43
CA VAL A 166 -2.69 3.50 -0.86
C VAL A 166 -1.68 4.28 -1.69
N GLU A 167 -0.85 5.12 -1.07
CA GLU A 167 0.24 5.82 -1.77
C GLU A 167 1.24 4.84 -2.39
N LEU A 168 1.66 3.83 -1.63
CA LEU A 168 2.55 2.78 -2.13
C LEU A 168 1.88 1.94 -3.23
N LEU A 169 0.59 1.60 -3.07
CA LEU A 169 -0.15 0.87 -4.10
C LEU A 169 -0.10 1.62 -5.45
N PHE A 170 -0.38 2.92 -5.43
CA PHE A 170 -0.34 3.76 -6.64
C PHE A 170 1.08 4.05 -7.13
N GLN A 171 2.08 4.05 -6.24
CA GLN A 171 3.49 4.20 -6.59
C GLN A 171 3.99 3.00 -7.39
N TYR A 172 3.76 1.77 -6.92
CA TYR A 172 4.24 0.55 -7.59
C TYR A 172 3.35 0.09 -8.76
N LEU A 173 2.08 0.52 -8.79
CA LEU A 173 1.11 0.25 -9.85
C LEU A 173 0.61 1.55 -10.51
N PRO A 174 1.47 2.28 -11.25
CA PRO A 174 1.12 3.58 -11.82
C PRO A 174 -0.02 3.52 -12.85
N THR A 175 -0.34 2.33 -13.39
CA THR A 175 -1.48 2.12 -14.29
C THR A 175 -2.83 2.42 -13.65
N LEU A 176 -2.91 2.44 -12.32
CA LEU A 176 -4.12 2.81 -11.57
C LEU A 176 -4.43 4.31 -11.64
N ASN A 177 -3.45 5.14 -12.00
CA ASN A 177 -3.64 6.58 -12.07
C ASN A 177 -4.13 7.00 -13.47
N PRO A 178 -5.41 7.41 -13.62
CA PRO A 178 -5.95 7.79 -14.92
C PRO A 178 -5.25 9.04 -15.50
N ALA A 179 -4.73 9.95 -14.67
CA ALA A 179 -4.02 11.14 -15.14
C ALA A 179 -2.68 10.82 -15.83
N LEU A 180 -2.07 9.65 -15.56
CA LEU A 180 -0.89 9.17 -16.26
C LEU A 180 -1.24 8.56 -17.63
N LEU A 181 -2.48 8.09 -17.82
CA LEU A 181 -2.97 7.55 -19.09
C LEU A 181 -3.27 8.68 -20.10
N ASP A 182 -3.80 9.82 -19.65
CA ASP A 182 -4.09 10.98 -20.50
C ASP A 182 -2.85 11.67 -21.07
N ARG A 183 -1.70 11.60 -20.38
CA ARG A 183 -0.42 12.13 -20.89
C ARG A 183 0.10 11.37 -22.12
N LYS A 184 -0.43 10.18 -22.44
CA LYS A 184 -0.08 9.44 -23.67
C LYS A 184 -0.52 10.17 -24.95
N GLY A 185 -1.41 11.16 -24.87
CA GLY A 185 -1.78 12.03 -25.99
C GLY A 185 -0.82 13.20 -26.28
N ILE A 186 0.13 13.50 -25.38
CA ILE A 186 1.06 14.63 -25.50
C ILE A 186 2.47 14.16 -25.12
N GLY A 187 2.91 13.06 -25.72
CA GLY A 187 4.28 12.57 -25.58
C GLY A 187 5.20 13.25 -26.58
N TRP A 188 6.01 14.24 -26.14
CA TRP A 188 7.41 14.44 -26.58
C TRP A 188 8.16 15.68 -26.00
N LEU A 189 7.65 16.45 -25.02
CA LEU A 189 8.34 17.70 -24.61
C LEU A 189 8.64 17.92 -23.11
N LEU A 190 8.36 16.97 -22.20
CA LEU A 190 8.53 17.23 -20.76
C LEU A 190 9.48 16.29 -20.01
N ASP A 191 10.28 15.47 -20.70
CA ASP A 191 11.25 14.58 -20.05
C ASP A 191 12.69 15.13 -19.94
N SER A 192 12.92 16.42 -20.22
CA SER A 192 14.29 16.99 -20.09
C SER A 192 14.38 18.43 -19.59
N LEU A 193 13.30 19.04 -19.11
CA LEU A 193 13.33 20.46 -18.67
C LEU A 193 12.91 20.69 -17.21
N CYS A 194 12.69 19.65 -16.42
CA CYS A 194 12.34 19.83 -15.00
C CYS A 194 13.54 20.16 -14.10
N THR A 195 14.75 20.36 -14.65
CA THR A 195 15.96 20.56 -13.81
C THR A 195 16.89 21.71 -14.16
N LEU A 196 16.74 22.51 -15.24
CA LEU A 196 17.83 23.46 -15.54
C LEU A 196 17.58 24.79 -16.28
N THR A 197 16.36 25.23 -16.62
CA THR A 197 16.20 26.57 -17.24
C THR A 197 15.00 27.33 -16.72
N CYS A 198 15.02 27.62 -15.42
CA CYS A 198 14.63 28.95 -14.96
C CYS A 198 15.68 29.94 -15.47
N LEU A 199 15.22 31.06 -16.04
CA LEU A 199 15.99 32.22 -16.51
C LEU A 199 16.42 32.16 -18.00
N VAL A 200 16.06 33.24 -18.69
CA VAL A 200 16.66 33.74 -19.94
C VAL A 200 16.11 33.11 -21.25
N LEU A 201 14.93 33.54 -21.71
CA LEU A 201 14.67 34.15 -23.04
C LEU A 201 13.20 34.02 -23.49
N PHE A 202 12.69 35.13 -24.06
CA PHE A 202 11.38 35.37 -24.73
C PHE A 202 10.31 36.12 -23.92
N PRO A 203 10.28 37.47 -24.02
CA PRO A 203 9.17 38.29 -23.55
C PRO A 203 8.05 38.24 -24.60
N THR A 204 6.79 38.28 -24.16
CA THR A 204 5.58 38.49 -24.97
C THR A 204 5.02 37.30 -25.75
N PHE A 205 4.50 36.30 -25.05
CA PHE A 205 3.31 35.53 -25.46
C PHE A 205 2.68 34.94 -24.19
N SER A 206 1.42 35.27 -23.90
CA SER A 206 0.74 34.90 -22.64
C SER A 206 -0.28 33.79 -22.87
N PRO A 207 0.01 32.54 -22.45
CA PRO A 207 -0.99 31.50 -22.21
C PRO A 207 -1.22 31.37 -20.71
N SER A 208 -2.11 32.20 -20.17
CA SER A 208 -2.61 32.08 -18.79
C SER A 208 -3.89 31.26 -18.79
N SER A 209 -3.81 29.97 -18.40
CA SER A 209 -4.89 29.19 -17.72
C SER A 209 -4.70 27.65 -17.79
N VAL A 210 -3.47 27.13 -17.72
CA VAL A 210 -3.26 25.71 -17.34
C VAL A 210 -2.33 25.67 -16.14
N SER A 211 -2.93 25.52 -14.96
CA SER A 211 -2.24 25.42 -13.68
C SER A 211 -1.65 24.01 -13.50
N PRO A 212 -0.34 23.86 -13.20
CA PRO A 212 0.30 22.56 -12.98
C PRO A 212 0.16 22.06 -11.52
N SER A 213 -0.98 22.30 -10.86
CA SER A 213 -1.17 22.09 -9.41
C SER A 213 -1.97 20.83 -9.03
N LEU A 214 -2.10 19.87 -9.94
CA LEU A 214 -2.88 18.63 -9.74
C LEU A 214 -2.08 17.40 -9.33
N MET A 215 -0.76 17.52 -9.29
CA MET A 215 0.07 16.45 -8.77
C MET A 215 -0.02 16.47 -7.25
N PRO A 216 -0.08 15.32 -6.56
CA PRO A 216 0.32 15.31 -5.17
C PRO A 216 1.73 15.92 -5.12
N GLN A 217 1.99 16.83 -4.17
CA GLN A 217 3.34 16.91 -3.61
C GLN A 217 3.57 15.62 -2.83
N GLY A 218 3.54 14.48 -3.54
CA GLY A 218 4.11 13.25 -3.03
C GLY A 218 5.57 13.58 -2.82
N SER A 219 6.04 13.37 -1.61
CA SER A 219 7.47 13.30 -1.33
C SER A 219 8.10 12.51 -2.49
N GLY A 220 8.91 13.18 -3.31
CA GLY A 220 9.48 12.55 -4.51
C GLY A 220 10.15 11.26 -4.08
N HIS A 221 9.88 10.15 -4.77
CA HIS A 221 10.37 8.80 -4.48
C HIS A 221 11.64 8.78 -3.64
N THR A 222 11.50 8.72 -2.31
CA THR A 222 12.64 8.58 -1.40
C THR A 222 12.97 7.11 -1.31
N GLY A 223 13.58 6.59 -2.38
CA GLY A 223 14.05 5.21 -2.43
C GLY A 223 14.93 4.92 -1.22
N TRP A 224 14.80 3.70 -0.67
CA TRP A 224 15.67 3.27 0.41
C TRP A 224 17.08 3.02 -0.14
N LYS A 225 18.10 3.14 0.73
CA LYS A 225 19.49 2.98 0.31
C LYS A 225 19.92 1.53 0.45
N PRO A 226 20.59 0.94 -0.55
CA PRO A 226 21.12 -0.41 -0.41
C PRO A 226 22.19 -0.48 0.68
N GLN A 227 22.39 -1.68 1.22
CA GLN A 227 23.51 -1.94 2.12
C GLN A 227 24.82 -1.71 1.38
N SER A 228 25.81 -1.12 2.05
CA SER A 228 27.15 -1.01 1.51
C SER A 228 27.95 -2.29 1.74
N CYS A 229 28.94 -2.55 0.88
CA CYS A 229 29.90 -3.63 1.05
C CYS A 229 30.54 -3.56 2.44
N GLN A 230 30.49 -4.68 3.16
CA GLN A 230 30.97 -4.83 4.53
C GLN A 230 32.41 -5.37 4.62
N ARG A 231 33.09 -5.56 3.49
CA ARG A 231 34.52 -5.95 3.51
C ARG A 231 35.41 -4.77 3.86
N GLU A 232 36.24 -4.94 4.89
CA GLU A 232 37.22 -3.92 5.32
C GLU A 232 38.16 -3.44 4.20
N ASN A 233 38.59 -4.35 3.31
CA ASN A 233 39.53 -4.04 2.22
C ASN A 233 38.84 -3.72 0.88
N CYS A 234 37.58 -3.28 0.89
CA CYS A 234 36.85 -2.97 -0.32
C CYS A 234 37.48 -1.77 -1.06
N SER A 235 38.02 -2.01 -2.26
CA SER A 235 38.67 -0.98 -3.09
C SER A 235 37.70 -0.16 -3.95
N SER A 236 36.43 -0.57 -4.04
CA SER A 236 35.44 0.11 -4.89
C SER A 236 34.90 1.38 -4.24
N THR A 237 35.34 2.54 -4.74
CA THR A 237 34.92 3.87 -4.20
C THR A 237 33.55 4.33 -4.73
N SER A 238 33.09 3.83 -5.88
CA SER A 238 31.86 4.27 -6.56
C SER A 238 30.83 3.15 -6.84
N GLY A 239 31.12 1.92 -6.44
CA GLY A 239 30.29 0.73 -6.66
C GLY A 239 30.23 -0.14 -5.40
N ASN A 240 30.06 0.51 -4.26
CA ASN A 240 30.04 -0.16 -2.96
C ASN A 240 28.65 -0.68 -2.57
N GLU A 241 27.65 -0.62 -3.46
CA GLU A 241 26.33 -1.21 -3.19
C GLU A 241 26.45 -2.74 -3.13
N ALA A 242 25.88 -3.35 -2.10
CA ALA A 242 25.89 -4.79 -1.93
C ALA A 242 24.87 -5.44 -2.88
N VAL A 243 25.33 -6.38 -3.69
CA VAL A 243 24.54 -7.13 -4.67
C VAL A 243 24.59 -8.63 -4.41
N LYS A 244 25.49 -9.09 -3.52
CA LYS A 244 25.51 -10.46 -3.01
C LYS A 244 25.61 -10.47 -1.49
N MET A 245 25.09 -11.52 -0.87
CA MET A 245 25.25 -11.84 0.54
C MET A 245 25.90 -13.22 0.71
N CYS A 246 26.72 -13.38 1.75
CA CYS A 246 27.41 -14.62 2.07
C CYS A 246 27.08 -15.11 3.48
N PHE A 247 26.65 -16.37 3.62
CA PHE A 247 26.37 -16.99 4.93
C PHE A 247 27.55 -17.73 5.54
N GLU A 248 28.67 -17.83 4.81
CA GLU A 248 29.83 -18.57 5.27
C GLU A 248 30.57 -17.79 6.37
N HIS A 249 30.67 -18.40 7.54
CA HIS A 249 31.21 -17.76 8.74
C HIS A 249 32.70 -17.44 8.57
N SER A 250 33.46 -18.29 7.87
CA SER A 250 34.89 -18.06 7.64
C SER A 250 35.15 -16.79 6.81
N VAL A 251 34.31 -16.53 5.80
CA VAL A 251 34.39 -15.33 4.95
C VAL A 251 34.04 -14.09 5.75
N ALA A 252 33.00 -14.16 6.58
CA ALA A 252 32.59 -13.08 7.47
C ALA A 252 33.71 -12.71 8.46
N ILE A 253 34.25 -13.70 9.20
CA ILE A 253 35.34 -13.51 10.18
C ILE A 253 36.58 -12.87 9.54
N THR A 254 36.91 -13.24 8.31
CA THR A 254 38.10 -12.73 7.60
C THR A 254 37.90 -11.28 7.11
N SER A 255 36.66 -10.81 7.02
CA SER A 255 36.30 -9.52 6.42
C SER A 255 36.02 -8.39 7.42
N GLY A 256 36.17 -8.65 8.73
CA GLY A 256 35.83 -7.77 9.85
C GLY A 256 34.94 -8.52 10.86
N GLU A 257 34.79 -8.07 12.10
CA GLU A 257 33.91 -8.70 13.10
C GLU A 257 32.41 -8.49 12.79
N HIS A 258 31.96 -8.92 11.61
CA HIS A 258 30.57 -8.89 11.17
C HIS A 258 29.92 -10.27 11.31
N PRO A 259 28.73 -10.39 11.91
CA PRO A 259 27.98 -11.65 11.91
C PRO A 259 27.45 -11.95 10.48
N PRO A 260 27.35 -13.23 10.07
CA PRO A 260 26.65 -13.58 8.83
C PRO A 260 25.15 -13.18 8.88
N PRO A 261 24.53 -12.81 7.74
CA PRO A 261 25.14 -12.75 6.40
C PRO A 261 26.00 -11.51 6.17
N LEU A 262 27.16 -11.70 5.50
CA LEU A 262 28.04 -10.61 5.07
C LEU A 262 27.57 -10.05 3.73
N TYR A 263 27.36 -8.73 3.64
CA TYR A 263 26.92 -8.03 2.44
C TYR A 263 28.09 -7.51 1.62
N MET A 264 28.09 -7.77 0.31
CA MET A 264 29.26 -7.57 -0.56
C MET A 264 28.88 -6.96 -1.91
N CYS A 265 29.70 -6.03 -2.40
CA CYS A 265 29.59 -5.54 -3.78
C CYS A 265 30.05 -6.61 -4.79
N GLU A 266 29.72 -6.41 -6.07
CA GLU A 266 30.03 -7.37 -7.15
C GLU A 266 31.52 -7.75 -7.15
N ALA A 267 32.42 -6.77 -7.13
CA ALA A 267 33.87 -7.00 -7.20
C ALA A 267 34.38 -7.83 -6.00
N CYS A 268 33.95 -7.50 -4.79
CA CYS A 268 34.34 -8.27 -3.61
C CYS A 268 33.73 -9.68 -3.62
N ALA A 269 32.53 -9.84 -4.17
CA ALA A 269 31.89 -11.13 -4.28
C ALA A 269 32.60 -12.03 -5.32
N GLU A 270 33.08 -11.47 -6.43
CA GLU A 270 33.90 -12.20 -7.42
C GLU A 270 35.21 -12.72 -6.80
N GLU A 271 35.86 -11.94 -5.92
CA GLU A 271 37.06 -12.39 -5.19
C GLU A 271 36.74 -13.59 -4.29
N VAL A 272 35.66 -13.50 -3.51
CA VAL A 272 35.25 -14.61 -2.63
C VAL A 272 34.82 -15.83 -3.44
N GLU A 273 34.16 -15.64 -4.58
CA GLU A 273 33.77 -16.72 -5.48
C GLU A 273 34.99 -17.49 -6.01
N GLN A 274 36.10 -16.79 -6.30
CA GLN A 274 37.35 -17.41 -6.72
C GLN A 274 38.06 -18.18 -5.60
N GLU A 275 37.98 -17.70 -4.36
CA GLU A 275 38.67 -18.30 -3.21
C GLU A 275 37.89 -19.44 -2.54
N HIS A 276 36.58 -19.27 -2.38
CA HIS A 276 35.70 -20.11 -1.55
C HIS A 276 34.59 -20.80 -2.35
N GLY A 277 34.45 -20.49 -3.65
CA GLY A 277 33.39 -21.01 -4.51
C GLY A 277 32.09 -20.21 -4.40
N SER A 278 31.18 -20.45 -5.36
CA SER A 278 29.92 -19.71 -5.50
C SER A 278 28.79 -20.23 -4.61
N GLU A 279 28.95 -21.40 -3.97
CA GLU A 279 27.85 -22.13 -3.30
C GLU A 279 27.23 -21.35 -2.12
N ASN A 280 28.01 -20.48 -1.48
CA ASN A 280 27.58 -19.70 -0.31
C ASN A 280 27.19 -18.25 -0.63
N LEU A 281 27.30 -17.84 -1.90
CA LEU A 281 26.94 -16.50 -2.36
C LEU A 281 25.50 -16.51 -2.88
N VAL A 282 24.72 -15.57 -2.38
CA VAL A 282 23.32 -15.37 -2.77
C VAL A 282 23.16 -13.97 -3.31
N ASP A 283 22.66 -13.84 -4.54
CA ASP A 283 22.34 -12.53 -5.12
C ASP A 283 21.21 -11.85 -4.33
N ILE A 284 21.29 -10.53 -4.20
CA ILE A 284 20.27 -9.69 -3.55
C ILE A 284 19.82 -8.58 -4.49
N LEU A 285 18.57 -8.15 -4.34
CA LEU A 285 18.01 -7.05 -5.11
C LEU A 285 18.42 -5.70 -4.54
N LEU A 286 18.77 -4.79 -5.44
CA LEU A 286 18.90 -3.37 -5.14
C LEU A 286 17.52 -2.68 -5.18
N PRO A 287 17.36 -1.57 -4.44
CA PRO A 287 16.11 -0.83 -4.40
C PRO A 287 15.62 -0.38 -5.77
N MET A 288 14.31 -0.20 -5.96
CA MET A 288 13.84 0.52 -7.14
C MET A 288 14.15 2.02 -6.97
N ASP A 289 14.80 2.65 -7.95
CA ASP A 289 15.08 4.10 -7.88
C ASP A 289 13.84 4.93 -8.24
N LYS A 290 13.13 4.52 -9.29
CA LYS A 290 11.86 5.08 -9.77
C LYS A 290 11.06 3.99 -10.46
N VAL A 291 9.74 4.00 -10.26
CA VAL A 291 8.83 3.07 -10.95
C VAL A 291 8.53 3.59 -12.35
N SER A 292 9.17 3.03 -13.38
CA SER A 292 8.98 3.44 -14.78
C SER A 292 7.59 3.08 -15.33
N VAL A 293 6.94 3.99 -16.05
CA VAL A 293 5.70 3.68 -16.81
C VAL A 293 5.97 2.98 -18.14
N THR A 294 7.25 2.84 -18.52
CA THR A 294 7.69 2.21 -19.77
C THR A 294 8.56 0.98 -19.50
N CYS A 295 8.59 0.04 -20.45
CA CYS A 295 9.41 -1.15 -20.40
C CYS A 295 10.89 -0.80 -20.25
N GLU A 296 11.55 -1.41 -19.27
CA GLU A 296 12.96 -1.18 -18.94
C GLU A 296 13.89 -2.18 -19.64
N ASP A 297 13.34 -3.19 -20.32
CA ASP A 297 14.14 -4.17 -21.06
C ASP A 297 14.93 -3.50 -22.20
N PRO A 298 16.28 -3.55 -22.19
CA PRO A 298 17.10 -2.92 -23.22
C PRO A 298 16.83 -3.47 -24.63
N ASP A 299 16.43 -4.75 -24.72
CA ASP A 299 16.16 -5.46 -25.97
C ASP A 299 14.69 -5.36 -26.42
N CYS A 300 13.88 -4.49 -25.79
CA CYS A 300 12.45 -4.37 -26.05
C CYS A 300 12.14 -3.89 -27.49
N LYS A 301 11.49 -4.76 -28.27
CA LYS A 301 11.03 -4.50 -29.65
C LYS A 301 9.52 -4.25 -29.75
N ALA A 302 8.83 -4.11 -28.63
CA ALA A 302 7.38 -3.91 -28.63
C ALA A 302 6.99 -2.55 -29.22
N THR A 303 5.86 -2.51 -29.92
CA THR A 303 5.26 -1.27 -30.43
C THR A 303 4.67 -0.44 -29.30
N ASP A 304 3.95 -1.10 -28.38
CA ASP A 304 3.53 -0.50 -27.12
C ASP A 304 4.53 -0.89 -26.03
N LYS A 305 5.27 0.11 -25.55
CA LYS A 305 6.27 -0.05 -24.48
C LYS A 305 5.69 0.25 -23.11
N SER A 306 4.37 0.35 -22.95
CA SER A 306 3.76 0.57 -21.63
C SER A 306 4.08 -0.59 -20.68
N ALA A 307 4.62 -0.27 -19.50
CA ALA A 307 4.95 -1.28 -18.51
C ALA A 307 3.68 -1.76 -17.78
N VAL A 308 3.45 -3.07 -17.78
CA VAL A 308 2.26 -3.72 -17.20
C VAL A 308 2.59 -4.68 -16.06
N ALA A 309 3.87 -5.02 -15.88
CA ALA A 309 4.31 -5.90 -14.81
C ALA A 309 5.71 -5.52 -14.30
N THR A 310 6.00 -5.85 -13.04
CA THR A 310 7.32 -5.73 -12.42
C THR A 310 7.79 -7.12 -12.00
N CYS A 311 8.99 -7.52 -12.40
CA CYS A 311 9.60 -8.78 -11.99
C CYS A 311 10.71 -8.52 -10.95
N PHE A 312 10.63 -9.25 -9.84
CA PHE A 312 11.58 -9.23 -8.72
C PHE A 312 12.50 -10.47 -8.74
N SER A 313 12.49 -11.29 -9.80
CA SER A 313 13.46 -12.39 -9.89
C SER A 313 14.87 -11.84 -10.12
N ILE A 314 15.88 -12.46 -9.48
CA ILE A 314 17.30 -12.11 -9.66
C ILE A 314 17.71 -12.23 -11.14
N GLU A 315 17.21 -13.24 -11.85
CA GLU A 315 17.52 -13.48 -13.27
C GLU A 315 17.10 -12.29 -14.15
N CYS A 316 15.90 -11.78 -13.93
CA CYS A 316 15.40 -10.60 -14.61
C CYS A 316 16.11 -9.32 -14.12
N ALA A 317 16.35 -9.19 -12.81
CA ALA A 317 16.97 -8.02 -12.21
C ALA A 317 18.43 -7.80 -12.64
N LYS A 318 19.18 -8.86 -12.94
CA LYS A 318 20.54 -8.76 -13.51
C LYS A 318 20.57 -7.97 -14.83
N ARG A 319 19.49 -7.96 -15.60
CA ARG A 319 19.35 -7.16 -16.84
C ARG A 319 19.16 -5.66 -16.57
N ASN A 320 18.77 -5.30 -15.35
CA ASN A 320 18.52 -3.93 -14.90
C ASN A 320 19.45 -3.54 -13.73
N GLY A 321 20.69 -4.06 -13.72
CA GLY A 321 21.68 -3.71 -12.71
C GLY A 321 21.29 -4.14 -11.28
N HIS A 322 20.79 -5.36 -11.13
CA HIS A 322 20.31 -5.95 -9.87
C HIS A 322 19.06 -5.28 -9.27
N ARG A 323 18.36 -4.42 -10.03
CA ARG A 323 17.10 -3.80 -9.59
C ARG A 323 15.91 -4.54 -10.22
N PRO A 324 14.75 -4.62 -9.55
CA PRO A 324 13.53 -5.13 -10.16
C PRO A 324 13.26 -4.44 -11.51
N ILE A 325 12.77 -5.21 -12.48
CA ILE A 325 12.62 -4.76 -13.86
C ILE A 325 11.16 -4.71 -14.27
N ARG A 326 10.75 -3.63 -14.92
CA ARG A 326 9.41 -3.44 -15.47
C ARG A 326 9.32 -3.86 -16.93
N TYR A 327 8.31 -4.68 -17.23
CA TYR A 327 8.08 -5.24 -18.55
C TYR A 327 6.77 -4.76 -19.17
N CYS A 328 6.77 -4.55 -20.49
CA CYS A 328 5.56 -4.47 -21.29
C CYS A 328 4.93 -5.85 -21.51
N ALA A 329 3.68 -5.89 -21.98
CA ALA A 329 2.94 -7.13 -22.17
C ALA A 329 3.69 -8.14 -23.07
N GLN A 330 4.35 -7.69 -24.13
CA GLN A 330 5.11 -8.57 -25.02
C GLN A 330 6.37 -9.14 -24.34
N CYS A 331 7.10 -8.33 -23.57
CA CYS A 331 8.28 -8.80 -22.84
C CYS A 331 7.88 -9.77 -21.71
N VAL A 332 6.73 -9.58 -21.06
CA VAL A 332 6.20 -10.55 -20.08
C VAL A 332 6.04 -11.91 -20.74
N VAL A 333 5.34 -12.01 -21.88
CA VAL A 333 5.16 -13.28 -22.60
C VAL A 333 6.49 -13.88 -23.08
N THR A 334 7.44 -13.02 -23.45
CA THR A 334 8.76 -13.46 -23.96
C THR A 334 9.62 -14.10 -22.87
N TYR A 335 9.69 -13.49 -21.69
CA TYR A 335 10.59 -13.92 -20.61
C TYR A 335 9.91 -14.74 -19.51
N HIS A 336 8.57 -14.75 -19.45
CA HIS A 336 7.78 -15.43 -18.42
C HIS A 336 6.84 -16.46 -19.04
N ASN A 337 7.42 -17.36 -19.82
CA ASN A 337 6.72 -18.55 -20.34
C ASN A 337 6.86 -19.74 -19.36
N GLU A 338 6.20 -20.85 -19.69
CA GLU A 338 6.20 -22.07 -18.87
C GLU A 338 7.60 -22.71 -18.71
N GLU A 339 8.59 -22.30 -19.49
CA GLU A 339 9.95 -22.87 -19.46
C GLU A 339 10.96 -22.01 -18.69
N GLN A 340 10.84 -20.68 -18.74
CA GLN A 340 11.88 -19.74 -18.30
C GLN A 340 11.46 -18.81 -17.14
N GLY A 341 10.18 -18.77 -16.75
CA GLY A 341 9.73 -17.81 -15.73
C GLY A 341 8.62 -18.27 -14.81
N VAL A 342 8.37 -19.58 -14.70
CA VAL A 342 7.31 -20.14 -13.81
C VAL A 342 7.52 -19.74 -12.35
N ASN A 343 8.77 -19.70 -11.92
CA ASN A 343 9.15 -19.38 -10.54
C ASN A 343 9.51 -17.90 -10.34
N HIS A 344 9.32 -17.06 -11.35
CA HIS A 344 9.58 -15.63 -11.18
C HIS A 344 8.53 -14.96 -10.31
N MET A 345 8.99 -14.05 -9.47
CA MET A 345 8.15 -13.20 -8.63
C MET A 345 7.72 -11.98 -9.44
N ILE A 346 6.59 -12.13 -10.14
CA ILE A 346 6.03 -11.11 -11.03
C ILE A 346 4.76 -10.51 -10.44
N HIS A 347 4.71 -9.18 -10.41
CA HIS A 347 3.54 -8.40 -10.00
C HIS A 347 2.95 -7.73 -11.24
N THR A 348 1.71 -8.09 -11.59
CA THR A 348 0.99 -7.55 -12.75
C THR A 348 -0.01 -6.46 -12.33
N THR A 349 -0.68 -5.86 -13.31
CA THR A 349 -1.85 -5.02 -13.06
C THR A 349 -2.92 -5.75 -12.24
N ILE A 350 -3.65 -5.00 -11.41
CA ILE A 350 -4.77 -5.53 -10.63
C ILE A 350 -5.89 -5.96 -11.60
N PRO A 351 -6.36 -7.22 -11.56
CA PRO A 351 -7.47 -7.66 -12.39
C PRO A 351 -8.79 -7.03 -11.94
N SER A 352 -9.89 -7.32 -12.65
CA SER A 352 -11.21 -6.89 -12.19
C SER A 352 -11.55 -7.56 -10.84
N PRO A 353 -12.09 -6.83 -9.84
CA PRO A 353 -12.44 -7.38 -8.54
C PRO A 353 -13.42 -8.56 -8.62
N TRP A 354 -14.26 -8.57 -9.66
CA TRP A 354 -15.28 -9.60 -9.91
C TRP A 354 -14.70 -10.91 -10.49
N SER A 355 -13.40 -10.95 -10.73
CA SER A 355 -12.66 -12.14 -11.16
C SER A 355 -11.71 -12.67 -10.08
N MET A 356 -11.61 -11.98 -8.95
CA MET A 356 -10.79 -12.37 -7.81
C MET A 356 -11.53 -13.37 -6.90
N ASP A 357 -10.82 -13.95 -5.94
CA ASP A 357 -11.44 -14.69 -4.85
C ASP A 357 -12.28 -13.77 -3.94
N LEU A 358 -13.25 -14.36 -3.24
CA LEU A 358 -14.22 -13.61 -2.43
C LEU A 358 -13.57 -12.77 -1.33
N GLU A 359 -12.46 -13.22 -0.76
CA GLU A 359 -11.75 -12.49 0.30
C GLU A 359 -11.08 -11.24 -0.28
N THR A 360 -10.32 -11.38 -1.37
CA THR A 360 -9.70 -10.24 -2.06
C THR A 360 -10.75 -9.27 -2.61
N GLN A 361 -11.87 -9.77 -3.14
CA GLN A 361 -13.00 -8.94 -3.56
C GLN A 361 -13.57 -8.15 -2.38
N SER A 362 -13.74 -8.78 -1.21
CA SER A 362 -14.20 -8.11 0.00
C SER A 362 -13.24 -7.01 0.44
N TYR A 363 -11.92 -7.25 0.41
CA TYR A 363 -10.92 -6.24 0.71
C TYR A 363 -10.95 -5.09 -0.29
N MET A 364 -11.12 -5.35 -1.58
CA MET A 364 -11.24 -4.29 -2.58
C MET A 364 -12.46 -3.40 -2.31
N VAL A 365 -13.63 -3.99 -2.07
CA VAL A 365 -14.86 -3.25 -1.79
C VAL A 365 -14.70 -2.41 -0.53
N GLU A 366 -14.18 -2.99 0.55
CA GLU A 366 -14.00 -2.27 1.81
C GLU A 366 -12.88 -1.22 1.72
N ALA A 367 -11.83 -1.45 0.93
CA ALA A 367 -10.79 -0.46 0.65
C ALA A 367 -11.34 0.77 -0.08
N VAL A 368 -12.21 0.57 -1.08
CA VAL A 368 -12.89 1.70 -1.73
C VAL A 368 -13.78 2.44 -0.73
N ILE A 369 -14.58 1.71 0.06
CA ILE A 369 -15.48 2.31 1.05
C ILE A 369 -14.71 3.13 2.09
N SER A 370 -13.63 2.58 2.63
CA SER A 370 -12.82 3.21 3.67
C SER A 370 -12.11 4.46 3.14
N LEU A 371 -11.60 4.43 1.90
CA LEU A 371 -11.01 5.61 1.25
C LEU A 371 -12.06 6.70 1.01
N LEU A 372 -13.25 6.35 0.52
CA LEU A 372 -14.32 7.34 0.30
C LEU A 372 -14.79 7.96 1.62
N ARG A 373 -14.76 7.23 2.73
CA ARG A 373 -15.06 7.81 4.06
C ARG A 373 -14.08 8.89 4.50
N GLU A 374 -12.84 8.88 4.01
CA GLU A 374 -11.86 9.91 4.41
C GLU A 374 -12.28 11.33 4.00
N ALA A 375 -13.24 11.49 3.07
CA ALA A 375 -13.82 12.78 2.70
C ALA A 375 -14.73 13.38 3.78
N GLU A 376 -15.06 12.65 4.84
CA GLU A 376 -15.97 13.11 5.88
C GLU A 376 -15.50 14.46 6.49
N PRO A 377 -16.36 15.49 6.53
CA PRO A 377 -16.06 16.75 7.20
C PRO A 377 -15.91 16.55 8.71
N LEU A 378 -15.00 17.29 9.35
CA LEU A 378 -14.93 17.31 10.81
C LEU A 378 -16.23 17.86 11.40
N ASN A 379 -16.82 17.13 12.35
CA ASN A 379 -17.96 17.65 13.12
C ASN A 379 -17.50 18.86 13.96
N GLU A 380 -18.15 20.01 13.76
CA GLU A 380 -17.91 21.30 14.46
C GLU A 380 -17.99 21.22 15.99
N LYS A 381 -18.40 20.09 16.58
CA LYS A 381 -18.65 19.94 18.03
C LYS A 381 -17.41 19.93 18.93
N HIS A 382 -16.19 19.98 18.38
CA HIS A 382 -14.95 20.00 19.16
C HIS A 382 -14.21 21.35 19.18
N ILE A 383 -14.70 22.39 18.49
CA ILE A 383 -14.11 23.74 18.56
C ILE A 383 -14.71 24.49 19.77
N SER A 384 -14.36 24.06 20.98
CA SER A 384 -14.66 24.83 22.19
C SER A 384 -13.52 25.81 22.49
N GLU A 385 -13.83 27.09 22.24
CA GLU A 385 -13.20 28.34 22.70
C GLU A 385 -11.70 28.58 22.40
N PRO A 386 -11.36 29.60 21.59
CA PRO A 386 -9.97 29.96 21.35
C PRO A 386 -9.35 30.63 22.58
N LEU A 387 -8.33 30.00 23.16
CA LEU A 387 -7.42 30.64 24.10
C LEU A 387 -6.22 31.18 23.30
N ASN A 388 -5.91 32.46 23.50
CA ASN A 388 -4.91 33.23 22.76
C ASN A 388 -3.57 32.48 22.62
N GLY A 389 -3.25 32.04 21.39
CA GLY A 389 -2.00 31.35 21.04
C GLY A 389 -2.10 30.26 19.95
N GLN A 390 -3.31 29.90 19.48
CA GLN A 390 -3.59 28.71 18.65
C GLN A 390 -3.49 28.88 17.11
N GLU A 391 -3.19 30.07 16.56
CA GLU A 391 -3.23 30.28 15.09
C GLU A 391 -2.29 29.34 14.28
N ASP A 392 -1.15 28.95 14.84
CA ASP A 392 -0.21 28.00 14.21
C ASP A 392 -0.61 26.52 14.38
N GLU A 393 -1.35 26.16 15.44
CA GLU A 393 -1.84 24.79 15.66
C GLU A 393 -3.12 24.53 14.85
N ASP A 394 -4.07 25.46 14.85
CA ASP A 394 -5.31 25.36 14.08
C ASP A 394 -5.03 25.29 12.56
N SER A 395 -4.03 26.04 12.08
CA SER A 395 -3.61 26.01 10.67
C SER A 395 -2.90 24.70 10.29
N ARG A 396 -2.22 24.04 11.24
CA ARG A 396 -1.61 22.73 11.04
C ARG A 396 -2.65 21.62 11.05
N GLU A 397 -3.60 21.66 11.98
CA GLU A 397 -4.72 20.72 12.03
C GLU A 397 -5.57 20.77 10.77
N MET A 398 -5.88 21.97 10.27
CA MET A 398 -6.64 22.15 9.03
C MET A 398 -5.91 21.53 7.82
N ARG A 399 -4.59 21.68 7.70
CA ARG A 399 -3.80 21.01 6.64
C ARG A 399 -3.84 19.49 6.72
N VAL A 400 -3.77 18.93 7.93
CA VAL A 400 -3.86 17.47 8.13
C VAL A 400 -5.23 16.94 7.71
N VAL A 401 -6.28 17.73 7.92
CA VAL A 401 -7.64 17.40 7.49
C VAL A 401 -7.77 17.48 5.96
N GLU A 402 -7.24 18.52 5.34
CA GLU A 402 -7.20 18.66 3.87
C GLU A 402 -6.46 17.48 3.22
N GLU A 403 -5.27 17.14 3.72
CA GLU A 403 -4.47 16.00 3.25
C GLU A 403 -5.22 14.67 3.40
N ARG A 404 -5.92 14.50 4.52
CA ARG A 404 -6.75 13.31 4.78
C ARG A 404 -7.94 13.22 3.83
N GLN A 405 -8.69 14.29 3.63
CA GLN A 405 -9.85 14.33 2.73
C GLN A 405 -9.46 14.04 1.28
N LEU A 406 -8.29 14.53 0.89
CA LEU A 406 -7.68 14.26 -0.40
C LEU A 406 -7.36 12.78 -0.65
N LEU A 407 -7.30 11.92 0.39
CA LEU A 407 -7.13 10.47 0.22
C LEU A 407 -8.33 9.82 -0.49
N SER A 408 -9.53 10.40 -0.34
CA SER A 408 -10.74 9.87 -0.96
C SER A 408 -10.68 9.83 -2.50
N ARG A 409 -9.79 10.63 -3.11
CA ARG A 409 -9.52 10.58 -4.56
C ARG A 409 -9.07 9.20 -5.02
N TYR A 410 -8.27 8.50 -4.21
CA TYR A 410 -7.78 7.17 -4.55
C TYR A 410 -8.93 6.16 -4.56
N GLY A 411 -9.91 6.32 -3.66
CA GLY A 411 -11.14 5.53 -3.66
C GLY A 411 -11.92 5.68 -4.97
N ILE A 412 -12.03 6.91 -5.49
CA ILE A 412 -12.66 7.17 -6.80
C ILE A 412 -11.87 6.52 -7.95
N TRP A 413 -10.54 6.63 -7.95
CA TRP A 413 -9.72 6.01 -8.98
C TRP A 413 -9.81 4.48 -8.98
N LEU A 414 -9.84 3.84 -7.81
CA LEU A 414 -10.06 2.40 -7.69
C LEU A 414 -11.48 2.00 -8.12
N LEU A 415 -12.49 2.78 -7.73
CA LEU A 415 -13.90 2.53 -8.07
C LEU A 415 -14.12 2.58 -9.59
N VAL A 416 -13.74 3.70 -10.22
CA VAL A 416 -13.98 3.91 -11.66
C VAL A 416 -13.01 3.07 -12.50
N GLY A 417 -11.77 2.89 -12.04
CA GLY A 417 -10.73 2.18 -12.79
C GLY A 417 -10.88 0.66 -12.78
N LEU A 418 -11.40 0.06 -11.70
CA LEU A 418 -11.44 -1.39 -11.51
C LEU A 418 -12.84 -1.97 -11.25
N CYS A 419 -13.73 -1.21 -10.61
CA CYS A 419 -14.99 -1.74 -10.06
C CYS A 419 -16.22 -1.52 -10.98
N THR A 420 -16.03 -1.37 -12.29
CA THR A 420 -17.16 -1.35 -13.24
C THR A 420 -17.91 -2.69 -13.21
N PRO A 421 -19.23 -2.71 -12.99
CA PRO A 421 -19.97 -3.94 -12.78
C PRO A 421 -20.04 -4.79 -14.05
N ASN A 422 -20.03 -6.11 -13.87
CA ASN A 422 -20.24 -7.10 -14.92
C ASN A 422 -21.30 -8.13 -14.47
N GLU A 423 -21.44 -9.23 -15.21
CA GLU A 423 -22.41 -10.29 -14.88
C GLU A 423 -22.14 -10.97 -13.53
N ASN A 424 -20.87 -11.04 -13.12
CA ASN A 424 -20.43 -11.69 -11.89
C ASN A 424 -20.52 -10.78 -10.65
N THR A 425 -20.78 -9.49 -10.84
CA THR A 425 -20.92 -8.54 -9.73
C THR A 425 -22.17 -8.84 -8.92
N SER A 426 -22.01 -9.02 -7.60
CA SER A 426 -23.14 -9.15 -6.69
C SER A 426 -23.82 -7.81 -6.45
N ASP A 427 -25.15 -7.83 -6.34
CA ASP A 427 -25.93 -6.62 -6.06
C ASP A 427 -25.58 -6.03 -4.68
N GLU A 428 -25.16 -6.88 -3.74
CA GLU A 428 -24.68 -6.48 -2.41
C GLU A 428 -23.40 -5.63 -2.49
N SER A 429 -22.36 -6.12 -3.19
CA SER A 429 -21.10 -5.39 -3.33
C SER A 429 -21.30 -4.09 -4.10
N LEU A 430 -22.07 -4.12 -5.18
CA LEU A 430 -22.36 -2.93 -5.98
C LEU A 430 -23.16 -1.90 -5.18
N GLY A 431 -24.19 -2.33 -4.45
CA GLY A 431 -25.01 -1.43 -3.65
C GLY A 431 -24.24 -0.76 -2.51
N ARG A 432 -23.33 -1.49 -1.86
CA ARG A 432 -22.39 -0.92 -0.86
C ARG A 432 -21.53 0.19 -1.46
N LEU A 433 -20.91 -0.08 -2.62
CA LEU A 433 -20.08 0.90 -3.34
C LEU A 433 -20.88 2.13 -3.76
N LEU A 434 -22.07 1.93 -4.34
CA LEU A 434 -22.96 3.01 -4.77
C LEU A 434 -23.41 3.88 -3.59
N SER A 435 -23.85 3.26 -2.49
CA SER A 435 -24.32 4.02 -1.33
C SER A 435 -23.21 4.84 -0.69
N MET A 436 -21.99 4.28 -0.59
CA MET A 436 -20.84 5.04 -0.10
C MET A 436 -20.43 6.15 -1.08
N LEU A 437 -20.51 5.93 -2.39
CA LEU A 437 -20.27 6.97 -3.38
C LEU A 437 -21.29 8.11 -3.25
N PHE A 438 -22.58 7.81 -3.11
CA PHE A 438 -23.60 8.83 -2.87
C PHE A 438 -23.36 9.58 -1.56
N GLN A 439 -22.91 8.89 -0.51
CA GLN A 439 -22.51 9.53 0.74
C GLN A 439 -21.29 10.45 0.55
N TRP A 440 -20.33 10.06 -0.29
CA TRP A 440 -19.18 10.88 -0.65
C TRP A 440 -19.57 12.18 -1.38
N PHE A 441 -20.62 12.18 -2.22
CA PHE A 441 -21.19 13.42 -2.76
C PHE A 441 -21.70 14.34 -1.66
N SER A 442 -22.36 13.78 -0.63
CA SER A 442 -22.82 14.58 0.52
C SER A 442 -21.66 15.13 1.34
N TYR A 443 -20.58 14.37 1.52
CA TYR A 443 -19.40 14.83 2.24
C TYR A 443 -18.69 15.97 1.50
N THR A 444 -18.47 15.79 0.20
CA THR A 444 -17.76 16.78 -0.62
C THR A 444 -18.57 18.03 -0.92
N ALA A 445 -19.90 17.96 -0.90
CA ALA A 445 -20.76 19.14 -1.08
C ALA A 445 -20.63 20.18 0.06
N CYS A 446 -20.09 19.77 1.22
CA CYS A 446 -19.87 20.66 2.38
C CYS A 446 -18.40 21.09 2.53
N LEU A 447 -17.53 20.74 1.59
CA LEU A 447 -16.12 21.14 1.65
C LEU A 447 -15.94 22.62 1.29
N PRO A 448 -14.95 23.30 1.88
CA PRO A 448 -14.59 24.67 1.51
C PRO A 448 -14.04 24.74 0.08
N ASP A 449 -14.06 25.94 -0.50
CA ASP A 449 -13.49 26.25 -1.83
C ASP A 449 -11.96 26.41 -1.74
N ASP A 450 -11.28 25.38 -1.25
CA ASP A 450 -9.84 25.29 -1.11
C ASP A 450 -9.23 24.36 -2.17
N GLN A 451 -7.93 24.06 -2.07
CA GLN A 451 -7.27 23.18 -3.02
C GLN A 451 -7.84 21.75 -2.99
N ALA A 452 -8.21 21.25 -1.80
CA ALA A 452 -8.72 19.90 -1.61
C ALA A 452 -10.14 19.75 -2.18
N GLY A 453 -11.05 20.66 -1.81
CA GLY A 453 -12.41 20.74 -2.33
C GLY A 453 -12.43 20.85 -3.86
N ASN A 454 -11.63 21.76 -4.43
CA ASN A 454 -11.53 21.92 -5.88
C ASN A 454 -10.95 20.69 -6.61
N ALA A 455 -10.08 19.92 -5.95
CA ALA A 455 -9.55 18.69 -6.53
C ALA A 455 -10.61 17.58 -6.56
N LEU A 456 -11.37 17.41 -5.47
CA LEU A 456 -12.41 16.40 -5.38
C LEU A 456 -13.62 16.73 -6.24
N GLU A 457 -13.98 18.02 -6.36
CA GLU A 457 -15.10 18.47 -7.17
C GLU A 457 -14.92 18.14 -8.66
N ARG A 458 -13.69 18.25 -9.18
CA ARG A 458 -13.38 17.90 -10.57
C ARG A 458 -13.56 16.42 -10.88
N LEU A 459 -13.37 15.53 -9.90
CA LEU A 459 -13.57 14.09 -10.09
C LEU A 459 -15.02 13.75 -10.44
N LYS A 460 -15.99 14.54 -9.97
CA LYS A 460 -17.43 14.34 -10.22
C LYS A 460 -17.75 14.38 -11.70
N ALA A 461 -17.27 15.43 -12.38
CA ALA A 461 -17.49 15.62 -13.80
C ALA A 461 -16.54 14.77 -14.67
N GLU A 462 -15.26 14.65 -14.29
CA GLU A 462 -14.24 13.98 -15.12
C GLU A 462 -14.39 12.44 -15.14
N TYR A 463 -14.71 11.81 -14.01
CA TYR A 463 -14.65 10.35 -13.88
C TYR A 463 -15.96 9.71 -13.42
N ILE A 464 -16.65 10.33 -12.45
CA ILE A 464 -17.75 9.67 -11.74
C ILE A 464 -19.05 9.68 -12.55
N HIS A 465 -19.38 10.80 -13.19
CA HIS A 465 -20.65 10.96 -13.92
C HIS A 465 -20.84 9.87 -14.99
N GLY A 466 -19.85 9.65 -15.85
CA GLY A 466 -19.93 8.63 -16.91
C GLY A 466 -20.14 7.22 -16.35
N TRP A 467 -19.40 6.90 -15.29
CA TRP A 467 -19.49 5.60 -14.60
C TRP A 467 -20.88 5.39 -13.98
N LEU A 468 -21.41 6.37 -13.24
CA LEU A 468 -22.74 6.27 -12.62
C LEU A 468 -23.85 6.06 -13.64
N MET A 469 -23.79 6.76 -14.77
CA MET A 469 -24.80 6.63 -15.82
C MET A 469 -24.75 5.26 -16.51
N GLU A 470 -23.57 4.66 -16.65
CA GLU A 470 -23.41 3.29 -17.13
C GLU A 470 -23.98 2.26 -16.13
N VAL A 471 -23.75 2.46 -14.83
CA VAL A 471 -24.31 1.61 -13.78
C VAL A 471 -25.84 1.75 -13.72
N ALA A 472 -26.38 2.96 -13.78
CA ALA A 472 -27.82 3.20 -13.78
C ALA A 472 -28.51 2.50 -14.96
N LYS A 473 -27.85 2.46 -16.13
CA LYS A 473 -28.37 1.79 -17.33
C LYS A 473 -28.29 0.25 -17.23
N SER A 474 -27.21 -0.29 -16.66
CA SER A 474 -26.96 -1.73 -16.61
C SER A 474 -27.61 -2.45 -15.42
N ARG A 475 -27.67 -1.78 -14.26
CA ARG A 475 -28.13 -2.32 -12.97
C ARG A 475 -29.11 -1.35 -12.29
N PHE A 476 -30.15 -0.94 -13.01
CA PHE A 476 -31.11 0.08 -12.58
C PHE A 476 -31.72 -0.18 -11.20
N GLU A 477 -32.18 -1.42 -10.93
CA GLU A 477 -32.84 -1.76 -9.65
C GLU A 477 -31.92 -1.56 -8.44
N VAL A 478 -30.67 -2.00 -8.53
CA VAL A 478 -29.67 -1.80 -7.47
C VAL A 478 -29.42 -0.32 -7.27
N PHE A 479 -29.27 0.43 -8.36
CA PHE A 479 -29.03 1.88 -8.33
C PHE A 479 -30.14 2.63 -7.59
N VAL A 480 -31.40 2.42 -7.99
CA VAL A 480 -32.54 3.11 -7.35
C VAL A 480 -32.77 2.63 -5.91
N SER A 481 -32.49 1.36 -5.60
CA SER A 481 -32.64 0.82 -4.25
C SER A 481 -31.74 1.54 -3.22
N CYS A 482 -30.56 2.00 -3.63
CA CYS A 482 -29.64 2.76 -2.79
C CYS A 482 -30.10 4.20 -2.52
N LEU A 483 -31.02 4.73 -3.34
CA LEU A 483 -31.55 6.10 -3.26
C LEU A 483 -32.91 6.19 -2.53
N LEU A 484 -33.48 5.07 -2.13
CA LEU A 484 -34.72 5.02 -1.37
C LEU A 484 -34.55 5.60 0.06
N PRO A 485 -35.63 6.08 0.70
CA PRO A 485 -35.59 6.51 2.09
C PRO A 485 -35.18 5.38 3.04
N HIS A 486 -35.62 4.15 2.72
CA HIS A 486 -35.27 2.92 3.42
C HIS A 486 -34.51 2.01 2.47
N PRO A 487 -33.20 2.22 2.30
CA PRO A 487 -32.41 1.36 1.44
C PRO A 487 -32.30 -0.04 2.05
N VAL A 488 -32.02 -1.01 1.18
CA VAL A 488 -31.66 -2.39 1.55
C VAL A 488 -30.48 -2.42 2.55
N ASP A 489 -30.43 -3.43 3.42
CA ASP A 489 -29.51 -3.44 4.56
C ASP A 489 -28.03 -3.30 4.17
N TYR A 490 -27.60 -3.95 3.08
CA TYR A 490 -26.23 -3.80 2.59
C TYR A 490 -25.91 -2.40 2.08
N ALA A 491 -26.90 -1.60 1.68
CA ALA A 491 -26.71 -0.23 1.22
C ALA A 491 -26.71 0.80 2.38
N LYS A 492 -26.89 0.37 3.64
CA LYS A 492 -26.79 1.25 4.82
C LYS A 492 -25.33 1.44 5.22
N VAL A 493 -24.56 2.15 4.39
CA VAL A 493 -23.12 2.37 4.56
C VAL A 493 -22.81 3.86 4.68
N GLY A 494 -21.98 4.22 5.68
CA GLY A 494 -21.45 5.57 5.87
C GLY A 494 -22.45 6.58 6.47
N GLY A 495 -21.92 7.74 6.86
CA GLY A 495 -22.69 8.86 7.38
C GLY A 495 -23.57 8.49 8.58
N HIS A 496 -24.85 8.80 8.48
CA HIS A 496 -25.78 8.63 9.59
C HIS A 496 -26.04 7.15 9.95
N TRP A 497 -25.78 6.21 9.06
CA TRP A 497 -25.96 4.78 9.34
C TRP A 497 -24.99 4.25 10.42
N GLU A 498 -23.89 4.95 10.70
CA GLU A 498 -22.92 4.56 11.72
C GLU A 498 -23.34 4.96 13.14
N SER A 499 -24.15 6.02 13.25
CA SER A 499 -24.55 6.61 14.54
C SER A 499 -25.94 6.20 15.01
N TRP A 500 -26.64 5.36 14.24
CA TRP A 500 -28.00 4.86 14.53
C TRP A 500 -28.96 5.96 15.04
N PRO A 501 -29.11 7.08 14.31
CA PRO A 501 -29.89 8.20 14.79
C PRO A 501 -31.39 7.88 14.72
N SER A 502 -32.20 8.75 15.32
CA SER A 502 -33.65 8.64 15.24
C SER A 502 -34.12 8.67 13.78
N TYR A 503 -35.23 7.99 13.54
CA TYR A 503 -35.80 7.82 12.21
C TYR A 503 -36.02 9.14 11.42
N PRO A 504 -36.50 10.24 12.04
CA PRO A 504 -36.62 11.53 11.34
C PRO A 504 -35.27 12.09 10.85
N VAL A 505 -34.19 11.85 11.60
CA VAL A 505 -32.84 12.26 11.22
C VAL A 505 -32.34 11.41 10.05
N GLN A 506 -32.64 10.11 10.04
CA GLN A 506 -32.31 9.23 8.89
C GLN A 506 -32.95 9.74 7.60
N ILE A 507 -34.25 10.06 7.65
CA ILE A 507 -34.98 10.62 6.50
C ILE A 507 -34.40 11.97 6.06
N LYS A 508 -34.11 12.87 7.00
CA LYS A 508 -33.51 14.17 6.69
C LYS A 508 -32.14 14.05 6.02
N GLU A 509 -31.23 13.27 6.60
CA GLU A 509 -29.88 13.11 6.07
C GLU A 509 -29.87 12.31 4.76
N GLY A 510 -30.72 11.27 4.65
CA GLY A 510 -30.90 10.52 3.41
C GLY A 510 -31.40 11.40 2.25
N PHE A 511 -32.35 12.30 2.53
CA PHE A 511 -32.85 13.23 1.50
C PHE A 511 -31.80 14.29 1.15
N LYS A 512 -31.06 14.82 2.13
CA LYS A 512 -29.94 15.73 1.87
C LYS A 512 -28.92 15.09 0.92
N ARG A 513 -28.56 13.83 1.15
CA ARG A 513 -27.68 13.05 0.28
C ARG A 513 -28.22 12.95 -1.14
N LEU A 514 -29.52 12.69 -1.31
CA LEU A 514 -30.16 12.67 -2.63
C LEU A 514 -30.07 14.03 -3.34
N LEU A 515 -30.32 15.12 -2.63
CA LEU A 515 -30.23 16.48 -3.18
C LEU A 515 -28.81 16.82 -3.64
N CYS A 516 -27.76 16.30 -2.99
CA CYS A 516 -26.37 16.48 -3.40
C CYS A 516 -26.05 15.84 -4.77
N LEU A 517 -26.89 14.94 -5.29
CA LEU A 517 -26.69 14.31 -6.60
C LEU A 517 -27.33 15.10 -7.74
N VAL A 518 -28.34 15.92 -7.44
CA VAL A 518 -29.14 16.66 -8.44
C VAL A 518 -28.30 17.65 -9.28
N PRO A 519 -27.36 18.43 -8.73
CA PRO A 519 -26.56 19.38 -9.52
C PRO A 519 -25.71 18.75 -10.63
N TYR A 520 -25.52 17.43 -10.58
CA TYR A 520 -24.65 16.69 -11.49
C TYR A 520 -25.44 15.86 -12.52
N ASP A 521 -26.74 16.11 -12.67
CA ASP A 521 -27.62 15.39 -13.60
C ASP A 521 -27.65 13.86 -13.43
N ILE A 522 -27.24 13.36 -12.24
CA ILE A 522 -27.27 11.94 -11.89
C ILE A 522 -28.71 11.45 -11.71
N ILE A 523 -29.58 12.31 -11.17
CA ILE A 523 -30.99 12.00 -10.94
C ILE A 523 -31.79 12.34 -12.19
N THR A 524 -31.91 11.36 -13.09
CA THR A 524 -32.73 11.48 -14.31
C THR A 524 -34.22 11.51 -13.99
N LEU A 525 -35.04 11.89 -14.97
CA LEU A 525 -36.51 11.84 -14.84
C LEU A 525 -37.01 10.44 -14.49
N GLU A 526 -36.45 9.39 -15.11
CA GLU A 526 -36.82 7.99 -14.85
C GLU A 526 -36.50 7.58 -13.41
N ILE A 527 -35.31 7.95 -12.91
CA ILE A 527 -34.91 7.69 -11.52
C ILE A 527 -35.84 8.45 -10.57
N TRP A 528 -36.09 9.73 -10.84
CA TRP A 528 -36.94 10.60 -10.02
C TRP A 528 -38.37 10.06 -9.90
N GLU A 529 -39.00 9.68 -11.02
CA GLU A 529 -40.35 9.11 -11.05
C GLU A 529 -40.43 7.80 -10.25
N TYR A 530 -39.36 7.01 -10.21
CA TYR A 530 -39.29 5.79 -9.41
C TYR A 530 -39.14 6.05 -7.91
N ILE A 531 -38.17 6.87 -7.49
CA ILE A 531 -37.82 7.00 -6.06
C ILE A 531 -38.73 7.97 -5.30
N MET A 532 -39.25 9.03 -5.96
CA MET A 532 -40.00 10.09 -5.27
C MET A 532 -41.29 9.63 -4.58
N PRO A 533 -42.11 8.72 -5.14
CA PRO A 533 -43.29 8.21 -4.45
C PRO A 533 -42.96 7.66 -3.06
N TYR A 534 -41.84 6.94 -2.92
CA TYR A 534 -41.38 6.40 -1.64
C TYR A 534 -40.95 7.51 -0.67
N TRP A 535 -40.21 8.51 -1.15
CA TRP A 535 -39.83 9.67 -0.35
C TRP A 535 -41.05 10.45 0.16
N MET A 536 -42.05 10.68 -0.70
CA MET A 536 -43.28 11.37 -0.33
C MET A 536 -44.11 10.59 0.71
N ASP A 537 -44.05 9.26 0.66
CA ASP A 537 -44.69 8.40 1.66
C ASP A 537 -43.94 8.45 3.02
N ALA A 538 -42.61 8.38 2.99
CA ALA A 538 -41.77 8.52 4.18
C ALA A 538 -41.97 9.89 4.86
N PHE A 539 -41.97 10.98 4.11
CA PHE A 539 -42.24 12.31 4.67
C PHE A 539 -43.61 12.43 5.33
N ARG A 540 -44.63 11.75 4.78
CA ARG A 540 -45.99 11.80 5.33
C ARG A 540 -46.10 11.10 6.68
N HIS A 541 -45.44 9.97 6.84
CA HIS A 541 -45.63 9.10 8.01
C HIS A 541 -44.55 9.26 9.07
N GLU A 542 -43.34 9.64 8.68
CA GLU A 542 -42.13 9.43 9.50
C GLU A 542 -41.47 10.74 9.92
N ALA A 543 -41.60 11.78 9.10
CA ALA A 543 -41.11 13.12 9.46
C ALA A 543 -42.04 13.83 10.47
N ILE A 544 -43.32 13.44 10.54
CA ILE A 544 -44.33 14.06 11.42
C ILE A 544 -44.26 13.51 12.85
N GLU A 545 -43.82 12.26 13.05
CA GLU A 545 -43.67 11.67 14.39
C GLU A 545 -42.57 12.34 15.24
N ALA A 546 -41.68 13.13 14.62
CA ALA A 546 -40.63 13.89 15.29
C ALA A 546 -41.14 15.07 16.15
N GLU A 547 -42.36 15.57 15.89
CA GLU A 547 -42.92 16.72 16.60
C GLU A 547 -43.82 16.32 17.80
N PHE A 548 -44.06 15.03 18.02
CA PHE A 548 -44.99 14.52 19.05
C PHE A 548 -44.38 13.59 20.11
N THR A 549 -43.05 13.46 20.14
CA THR A 549 -42.27 12.84 21.24
C THR A 549 -41.16 13.78 21.67
#